data_AF-A0A7S4MPN2-F1
#
_entry.id   AF-A0A7S4MPN2-F1
#
_cell.length_a   1.000
_cell.length_b   1.000
_cell.length_c   1.000
_cell.angle_alpha   90.00
_cell.angle_beta   90.00
_cell.angle_gamma   90.00
#
_symmetry.space_group_name_H-M   'P 1'
#
loop_
_entity.id
_entity.type
_entity.pdbx_description
1 polymer ?
#
loop_
_entity_poly.entity_id
_entity_poly.type
_entity_poly.pdbx_seq_one_letter_code
_entity_poly.pdbx_strand_id
1 'polypeptide(L)'
;MKNNQLTGLFPNLVTKLQELGCKVDVSGNKLVQDLPNVEEWLCNSLKNDVKTDMKPLWKAIEAFKAGKEAQLALTTGAVPFHLLQPHGWPTILETLKTTKVEKDNTATKAQELKARIAELRAELGAAEDKLASISDTCKSWEAITKEYDSALLLTEKYEEKEIQLAARINEKLQHSAQENEEVNLTADELSLVFNAIGASQQFIENTAGMTGEDFLLDQNFHFPGISLEDELNACYCKHMLKYKLIPCEHHQNDCKVCACKTSKELSDLLHRQSLPIDSDLLEKHHINGPRILMMGTPSMERLFSVPRDRAREICTTLNRLHKKTLPH
;
A
#
# COMPACT_ATOMS: atom_id res chain seq x y z
N MET A 1 -18.89 9.71 95.25
CA MET A 1 -18.23 8.42 95.00
C MET A 1 -18.73 7.88 93.67
N LYS A 2 -17.88 7.78 92.65
CA LYS A 2 -18.27 7.20 91.36
C LYS A 2 -18.23 5.67 91.49
N ASN A 3 -19.38 5.02 91.33
CA ASN A 3 -19.44 3.56 91.26
C ASN A 3 -18.61 3.10 90.05
N ASN A 4 -17.63 2.23 90.32
CA ASN A 4 -16.68 1.75 89.33
C ASN A 4 -17.39 0.72 88.43
N GLN A 5 -17.62 1.06 87.16
CA GLN A 5 -18.41 0.24 86.23
C GLN A 5 -17.64 -1.01 85.73
N LEU A 6 -16.31 -1.04 85.86
CA LEU A 6 -15.49 -2.20 85.49
C LEU A 6 -15.62 -3.37 86.49
N THR A 7 -15.73 -3.06 87.78
CA THR A 7 -15.89 -4.09 88.82
C THR A 7 -17.24 -4.81 88.77
N GLY A 8 -18.25 -4.20 88.13
CA GLY A 8 -19.59 -4.79 88.00
C GLY A 8 -19.75 -5.73 86.80
N LEU A 9 -18.94 -5.60 85.75
CA LEU A 9 -19.19 -6.32 84.48
C LEU A 9 -18.32 -7.56 84.30
N PHE A 10 -17.04 -7.53 84.69
CA PHE A 10 -16.15 -8.70 84.62
C PHE A 10 -15.11 -8.71 85.74
N PRO A 11 -15.53 -8.88 87.01
CA PRO A 11 -14.62 -8.87 88.15
C PRO A 11 -13.46 -9.87 87.99
N ASN A 12 -13.72 -11.04 87.42
CA ASN A 12 -12.72 -12.08 87.23
C ASN A 12 -11.61 -11.72 86.22
N LEU A 13 -11.86 -10.79 85.29
CA LEU A 13 -10.90 -10.40 84.26
C LEU A 13 -9.88 -9.39 84.82
N VAL A 14 -10.35 -8.41 85.60
CA VAL A 14 -9.48 -7.43 86.26
C VAL A 14 -8.57 -8.12 87.28
N THR A 15 -9.10 -9.07 88.05
CA THR A 15 -8.32 -9.86 88.99
C THR A 15 -7.24 -10.69 88.29
N LYS A 16 -7.57 -11.37 87.18
CA LYS A 16 -6.57 -12.17 86.44
C LYS A 16 -5.48 -11.33 85.77
N LEU A 17 -5.80 -10.12 85.30
CA LEU A 17 -4.80 -9.21 84.76
C LEU A 17 -3.84 -8.71 85.85
N GLN A 18 -4.35 -8.47 87.05
CA GLN A 18 -3.51 -8.11 88.20
C GLN A 18 -2.65 -9.28 88.68
N GLU A 19 -3.18 -10.52 88.69
CA GLU A 19 -2.42 -11.75 89.02
C GLU A 19 -1.25 -12.01 88.06
N LEU A 20 -1.40 -11.59 86.79
CA LEU A 20 -0.37 -11.69 85.76
C LEU A 20 0.61 -10.50 85.76
N GLY A 21 0.54 -9.63 86.78
CA GLY A 21 1.47 -8.50 86.94
C GLY A 21 1.15 -7.26 86.12
N CYS A 22 -0.02 -7.18 85.47
CA CYS A 22 -0.43 -5.98 84.73
C CYS A 22 -0.87 -4.87 85.69
N LYS A 23 -0.30 -3.66 85.53
CA LYS A 23 -0.80 -2.46 86.21
C LYS A 23 -2.01 -1.91 85.47
N VAL A 24 -3.20 -2.24 85.98
CA VAL A 24 -4.48 -1.70 85.49
C VAL A 24 -4.84 -0.46 86.31
N ASP A 25 -4.85 0.72 85.68
CA ASP A 25 -5.38 1.93 86.31
C ASP A 25 -6.90 1.96 86.15
N VAL A 26 -7.57 1.50 87.20
CA VAL A 26 -9.04 1.37 87.27
C VAL A 26 -9.73 2.74 87.42
N SER A 27 -8.99 3.83 87.61
CA SER A 27 -9.55 5.18 87.73
C SER A 27 -9.66 5.91 86.39
N GLY A 28 -8.92 5.46 85.37
CA GLY A 28 -8.83 6.11 84.05
C GLY A 28 -9.27 5.27 82.85
N ASN A 29 -9.68 4.01 83.03
CA ASN A 29 -9.95 3.05 81.93
C ASN A 29 -8.79 2.98 80.90
N LYS A 30 -7.54 3.02 81.37
CA LYS A 30 -6.36 2.89 80.51
C LYS A 30 -5.44 1.79 81.04
N LEU A 31 -4.90 1.00 80.13
CA LEU A 31 -3.76 0.12 80.39
C LEU A 31 -2.49 0.98 80.39
N VAL A 32 -1.68 0.85 81.44
CA VAL A 32 -0.55 1.76 81.69
C VAL A 32 0.75 1.28 81.03
N GLN A 33 0.75 0.12 80.36
CA GLN A 33 1.91 -0.38 79.62
C GLN A 33 1.51 -1.09 78.33
N ASP A 34 2.23 -0.77 77.25
CA ASP A 34 2.19 -1.48 75.98
C ASP A 34 2.75 -2.89 76.16
N LEU A 35 1.93 -3.89 75.84
CA LEU A 35 2.36 -5.28 75.78
C LEU A 35 2.72 -5.65 74.34
N PRO A 36 3.92 -6.21 74.08
CA PRO A 36 4.10 -7.05 72.91
C PRO A 36 3.16 -8.27 73.05
N ASN A 37 2.46 -8.65 71.97
CA ASN A 37 1.55 -9.80 71.88
C ASN A 37 0.14 -9.69 72.51
N VAL A 38 -0.49 -8.51 72.47
CA VAL A 38 -1.95 -8.39 72.69
C VAL A 38 -2.75 -9.29 71.72
N GLU A 39 -2.24 -9.49 70.51
CA GLU A 39 -2.84 -10.34 69.47
C GLU A 39 -2.86 -11.82 69.89
N GLU A 40 -1.75 -12.32 70.44
CA GLU A 40 -1.65 -13.69 70.98
C GLU A 40 -2.56 -13.88 72.19
N TRP A 41 -2.69 -12.86 73.04
CA TRP A 41 -3.57 -12.90 74.20
C TRP A 41 -5.06 -12.90 73.83
N LEU A 42 -5.49 -12.05 72.90
CA LEU A 42 -6.87 -12.06 72.38
C LEU A 42 -7.17 -13.37 71.66
N CYS A 43 -6.21 -13.88 70.87
CA CYS A 43 -6.30 -15.18 70.23
C CYS A 43 -6.32 -16.33 71.22
N ASN A 44 -5.86 -16.21 72.47
CA ASN A 44 -5.96 -17.27 73.47
C ASN A 44 -7.22 -17.16 74.34
N SER A 45 -7.77 -15.95 74.50
CA SER A 45 -8.87 -15.66 75.42
C SER A 45 -10.28 -15.73 74.79
N LEU A 46 -10.40 -15.65 73.46
CA LEU A 46 -11.67 -15.76 72.75
C LEU A 46 -12.09 -17.24 72.56
N LYS A 47 -13.39 -17.55 72.64
CA LYS A 47 -13.91 -18.89 72.33
C LYS A 47 -13.61 -19.25 70.86
N ASN A 48 -13.38 -20.53 70.56
CA ASN A 48 -12.93 -21.01 69.24
C ASN A 48 -13.82 -20.54 68.08
N ASP A 49 -15.11 -20.40 68.31
CA ASP A 49 -16.10 -20.00 67.31
C ASP A 49 -15.85 -18.56 66.84
N VAL A 50 -15.58 -17.65 67.78
CA VAL A 50 -15.23 -16.24 67.50
C VAL A 50 -13.84 -16.10 66.86
N LYS A 51 -12.87 -16.96 67.23
CA LYS A 51 -11.56 -17.00 66.57
C LYS A 51 -11.66 -17.38 65.09
N THR A 52 -12.61 -18.26 64.76
CA THR A 52 -12.80 -18.75 63.39
C THR A 52 -13.45 -17.67 62.53
N ASP A 53 -14.43 -16.95 63.09
CA ASP A 53 -15.16 -15.88 62.40
C ASP A 53 -14.35 -14.59 62.22
N MET A 54 -13.40 -14.29 63.12
CA MET A 54 -12.53 -13.09 63.01
C MET A 54 -11.25 -13.32 62.19
N LYS A 55 -10.91 -14.57 61.86
CA LYS A 55 -9.73 -14.93 61.06
C LYS A 55 -9.70 -14.28 59.66
N PRO A 56 -10.82 -14.22 58.91
CA PRO A 56 -10.90 -13.51 57.64
C PRO A 56 -10.72 -11.99 57.79
N LEU A 57 -11.21 -11.40 58.89
CA LEU A 57 -11.05 -9.99 59.19
C LEU A 57 -9.58 -9.64 59.44
N TRP A 58 -8.86 -10.45 60.23
CA TRP A 58 -7.43 -10.25 60.46
C TRP A 58 -6.60 -10.43 59.20
N LYS A 59 -6.91 -11.42 58.36
CA LYS A 59 -6.27 -11.54 57.04
C LYS A 59 -6.56 -10.36 56.12
N ALA A 60 -7.76 -9.79 56.18
CA ALA A 60 -8.11 -8.58 55.42
C ALA A 60 -7.33 -7.36 55.93
N ILE A 61 -7.15 -7.23 57.25
CA ILE A 61 -6.35 -6.18 57.90
C ILE A 61 -4.85 -6.32 57.57
N GLU A 62 -4.32 -7.54 57.55
CA GLU A 62 -2.94 -7.80 57.11
C GLU A 62 -2.73 -7.54 55.62
N ALA A 63 -3.67 -7.92 54.75
CA ALA A 63 -3.63 -7.55 53.34
C ALA A 63 -3.75 -6.03 53.13
N PHE A 64 -4.42 -5.34 54.04
CA PHE A 64 -4.50 -3.87 54.08
C PHE A 64 -3.18 -3.21 54.50
N LYS A 65 -2.32 -3.86 55.30
CA LYS A 65 -0.97 -3.36 55.66
C LYS A 65 -0.07 -3.09 54.44
N ALA A 66 -0.41 -3.62 53.26
CA ALA A 66 0.29 -3.34 52.01
C ALA A 66 -0.09 -1.98 51.36
N GLY A 67 -1.20 -1.35 51.79
CA GLY A 67 -1.67 -0.02 51.35
C GLY A 67 -1.77 0.93 52.55
N LYS A 68 -0.82 1.85 52.66
CA LYS A 68 -0.33 2.49 53.90
C LYS A 68 -1.28 3.35 54.76
N GLU A 69 -2.58 3.51 54.46
CA GLU A 69 -3.38 4.56 55.14
C GLU A 69 -4.39 4.08 56.21
N ALA A 70 -5.01 2.89 56.12
CA ALA A 70 -5.89 2.41 57.21
C ALA A 70 -5.14 1.66 58.33
N GLN A 71 -3.83 1.45 58.16
CA GLN A 71 -2.99 0.70 59.09
C GLN A 71 -2.84 1.41 60.45
N LEU A 72 -2.71 2.74 60.48
CA LEU A 72 -2.47 3.47 61.72
C LEU A 72 -3.66 3.38 62.71
N ALA A 73 -4.88 3.28 62.19
CA ALA A 73 -6.10 3.16 62.98
C ALA A 73 -6.35 1.74 63.53
N LEU A 74 -5.73 0.71 62.93
CA LEU A 74 -5.97 -0.69 63.28
C LEU A 74 -4.78 -1.35 64.01
N THR A 75 -3.54 -0.95 63.74
CA THR A 75 -2.35 -1.54 64.39
C THR A 75 -2.03 -0.99 65.78
N THR A 76 -2.70 0.08 66.22
CA THR A 76 -2.50 0.64 67.55
C THR A 76 -3.28 -0.09 68.64
N GLY A 77 -4.02 -1.16 68.30
CA GLY A 77 -4.83 -1.94 69.26
C GLY A 77 -5.99 -1.16 69.90
N ALA A 78 -6.07 0.15 69.66
CA ALA A 78 -7.20 0.97 69.95
C ALA A 78 -8.25 0.71 68.86
N VAL A 79 -9.12 -0.27 69.07
CA VAL A 79 -10.48 -0.11 68.60
C VAL A 79 -11.02 1.06 69.42
N PRO A 80 -11.29 2.24 68.84
CA PRO A 80 -11.80 3.34 69.64
C PRO A 80 -13.01 2.86 70.45
N PHE A 81 -12.97 2.96 71.77
CA PHE A 81 -14.00 2.41 72.67
C PHE A 81 -15.42 2.96 72.39
N HIS A 82 -15.55 4.04 71.60
CA HIS A 82 -16.84 4.51 71.09
C HIS A 82 -17.46 3.60 70.00
N LEU A 83 -16.74 2.61 69.48
CA LEU A 83 -17.25 1.57 68.58
C LEU A 83 -18.02 0.44 69.31
N LEU A 84 -18.04 0.45 70.65
CA LEU A 84 -18.96 -0.37 71.46
C LEU A 84 -20.34 0.29 71.62
N GLN A 85 -20.60 1.41 70.92
CA GLN A 85 -21.95 1.93 70.73
C GLN A 85 -22.71 0.99 69.77
N PRO A 86 -24.03 0.81 69.90
CA PRO A 86 -24.84 -0.13 69.10
C PRO A 86 -24.78 0.01 67.57
N HIS A 87 -24.04 0.99 67.01
CA HIS A 87 -24.05 1.39 65.61
C HIS A 87 -22.66 1.55 64.96
N GLY A 88 -21.56 1.10 65.58
CA GLY A 88 -20.21 1.20 64.99
C GLY A 88 -19.94 0.23 63.82
N TRP A 89 -20.56 -0.96 63.85
CA TRP A 89 -20.40 -1.99 62.82
C TRP A 89 -20.94 -1.61 61.44
N PRO A 90 -22.09 -0.95 61.29
CA PRO A 90 -22.55 -0.40 60.01
C PRO A 90 -21.51 0.51 59.32
N THR A 91 -20.86 1.41 60.06
CA THR A 91 -19.81 2.30 59.50
C THR A 91 -18.60 1.52 59.03
N ILE A 92 -18.13 0.54 59.81
CA ILE A 92 -17.01 -0.33 59.42
C ILE A 92 -17.36 -1.12 58.16
N LEU A 93 -18.56 -1.69 58.10
CA LEU A 93 -19.01 -2.44 56.93
C LEU A 93 -19.07 -1.54 55.68
N GLU A 94 -19.54 -0.30 55.82
CA GLU A 94 -19.60 0.64 54.70
C GLU A 94 -18.20 1.08 54.24
N THR A 95 -17.28 1.36 55.16
CA THR A 95 -15.87 1.62 54.82
C THR A 95 -15.26 0.42 54.09
N LEU A 96 -15.46 -0.81 54.57
CA LEU A 96 -14.95 -2.02 53.92
C LEU A 96 -15.55 -2.23 52.53
N LYS A 97 -16.84 -1.91 52.33
CA LYS A 97 -17.48 -1.96 51.01
C LYS A 97 -16.89 -0.91 50.06
N THR A 98 -16.77 0.34 50.49
CA THR A 98 -16.18 1.43 49.69
C THR A 98 -14.75 1.10 49.31
N THR A 99 -13.95 0.65 50.26
CA THR A 99 -12.55 0.30 50.00
C THR A 99 -12.40 -0.95 49.12
N LYS A 100 -13.34 -1.91 49.21
CA LYS A 100 -13.39 -3.03 48.25
C LYS A 100 -13.64 -2.51 46.83
N VAL A 101 -14.59 -1.59 46.65
CA VAL A 101 -14.86 -0.97 45.34
C VAL A 101 -13.65 -0.19 44.83
N GLU A 102 -12.95 0.57 45.68
CA GLU A 102 -11.73 1.28 45.31
C GLU A 102 -10.59 0.33 44.92
N LYS A 103 -10.40 -0.76 45.67
CA LYS A 103 -9.42 -1.81 45.34
C LYS A 103 -9.72 -2.43 43.98
N ASP A 104 -10.98 -2.81 43.75
CA ASP A 104 -11.42 -3.44 42.51
C ASP A 104 -11.26 -2.45 41.33
N ASN A 105 -11.62 -1.18 41.51
CA ASN A 105 -11.42 -0.12 40.50
C ASN A 105 -9.94 0.13 40.19
N THR A 106 -9.08 0.19 41.20
CA THR A 106 -7.63 0.38 41.00
C THR A 106 -7.01 -0.84 40.32
N ALA A 107 -7.47 -2.06 40.64
CA ALA A 107 -7.04 -3.27 39.95
C ALA A 107 -7.43 -3.25 38.46
N THR A 108 -8.66 -2.84 38.14
CA THR A 108 -9.13 -2.67 36.76
C THR A 108 -8.30 -1.63 36.01
N LYS A 109 -8.10 -0.43 36.58
CA LYS A 109 -7.26 0.62 35.99
C LYS A 109 -5.82 0.14 35.75
N ALA A 110 -5.26 -0.62 36.68
CA ALA A 110 -3.92 -1.19 36.52
C ALA A 110 -3.85 -2.21 35.37
N GLN A 111 -4.91 -2.99 35.14
CA GLN A 111 -5.00 -3.90 33.99
C GLN A 111 -5.15 -3.13 32.66
N GLU A 112 -5.99 -2.10 32.62
CA GLU A 112 -6.16 -1.23 31.44
C GLU A 112 -4.84 -0.55 31.05
N LEU A 113 -4.12 0.01 32.02
CA LEU A 113 -2.81 0.61 31.77
C LEU A 113 -1.79 -0.41 31.27
N LYS A 114 -1.79 -1.65 31.78
CA LYS A 114 -0.93 -2.73 31.26
C LYS A 114 -1.27 -3.08 29.82
N ALA A 115 -2.55 -3.17 29.47
CA ALA A 115 -2.99 -3.41 28.10
C ALA A 115 -2.56 -2.27 27.16
N ARG A 116 -2.74 -1.01 27.59
CA ARG A 116 -2.31 0.15 26.80
C ARG A 116 -0.79 0.22 26.61
N ILE A 117 0.00 -0.15 27.63
CA ILE A 117 1.47 -0.25 27.49
C ILE A 117 1.85 -1.32 26.46
N ALA A 118 1.15 -2.46 26.43
CA ALA A 118 1.42 -3.52 25.46
C ALA A 118 1.08 -3.06 24.04
N GLU A 119 -0.05 -2.38 23.85
CA GLU A 119 -0.47 -1.81 22.57
C GLU A 119 0.53 -0.78 22.05
N LEU A 120 0.93 0.19 22.87
CA LEU A 120 1.92 1.21 22.50
C LEU A 120 3.28 0.61 22.13
N ARG A 121 3.69 -0.49 22.75
CA ARG A 121 4.92 -1.22 22.38
C ARG A 121 4.80 -1.89 21.01
N ALA A 122 3.63 -2.43 20.68
CA ALA A 122 3.37 -3.00 19.36
C ALA A 122 3.35 -1.91 18.28
N GLU A 123 2.70 -0.77 18.55
CA GLU A 123 2.72 0.39 17.65
C GLU A 123 4.14 0.93 17.42
N LEU A 124 4.94 1.02 18.49
CA LEU A 124 6.34 1.45 18.38
C LEU A 124 7.16 0.49 17.50
N GLY A 125 7.04 -0.82 17.72
CA GLY A 125 7.73 -1.82 16.90
C GLY A 125 7.33 -1.73 15.42
N ALA A 126 6.04 -1.57 15.13
CA ALA A 126 5.56 -1.41 13.75
C ALA A 126 6.10 -0.12 13.09
N ALA A 127 6.24 0.97 13.86
CA ALA A 127 6.84 2.21 13.37
C ALA A 127 8.35 2.07 13.12
N GLU A 128 9.07 1.34 13.99
CA GLU A 128 10.50 1.04 13.83
C GLU A 128 10.76 0.17 12.58
N ASP A 129 9.94 -0.87 12.36
CA ASP A 129 10.02 -1.70 11.15
C ASP A 129 9.78 -0.88 9.88
N LYS A 130 8.78 0.01 9.91
CA LYS A 130 8.49 0.91 8.79
C LYS A 130 9.64 1.88 8.53
N LEU A 131 10.26 2.41 9.59
CA LEU A 131 11.43 3.28 9.47
C LEU A 131 12.62 2.53 8.86
N ALA A 132 12.86 1.28 9.28
CA ALA A 132 13.91 0.44 8.71
C ALA A 132 13.68 0.20 7.20
N SER A 133 12.46 -0.16 6.81
CA SER A 133 12.10 -0.34 5.39
C SER A 133 12.27 0.92 4.55
N ILE A 134 11.86 2.08 5.08
CA ILE A 134 12.07 3.38 4.41
C ILE A 134 13.56 3.68 4.31
N SER A 135 14.34 3.46 5.38
CA SER A 135 15.79 3.70 5.39
C SER A 135 16.52 2.86 4.34
N ASP A 136 16.16 1.58 4.18
CA ASP A 136 16.75 0.73 3.17
C ASP A 136 16.37 1.15 1.74
N THR A 137 15.13 1.64 1.56
CA THR A 137 14.70 2.25 0.31
C THR A 137 15.52 3.52 0.01
N CYS A 138 15.71 4.41 0.98
CA CYS A 138 16.53 5.61 0.83
C CYS A 138 17.97 5.28 0.44
N LYS A 139 18.61 4.29 1.10
CA LYS A 139 19.96 3.83 0.73
C LYS A 139 20.02 3.33 -0.72
N SER A 140 18.99 2.62 -1.17
CA SER A 140 18.93 2.14 -2.55
C SER A 140 18.84 3.29 -3.55
N TRP A 141 18.09 4.35 -3.24
CA TRP A 141 18.03 5.57 -4.05
C TRP A 141 19.33 6.36 -4.02
N GLU A 142 19.94 6.52 -2.86
CA GLU A 142 21.25 7.17 -2.70
C GLU A 142 22.34 6.45 -3.52
N ALA A 143 22.31 5.12 -3.53
CA ALA A 143 23.25 4.30 -4.28
C ALA A 143 23.13 4.49 -5.81
N ILE A 144 21.96 4.88 -6.33
CA ILE A 144 21.73 5.08 -7.76
C ILE A 144 21.58 6.55 -8.15
N THR A 145 21.67 7.50 -7.20
CA THR A 145 21.36 8.91 -7.46
C THR A 145 22.27 9.50 -8.55
N LYS A 146 23.57 9.15 -8.54
CA LYS A 146 24.52 9.66 -9.53
C LYS A 146 24.24 9.11 -10.94
N GLU A 147 23.91 7.84 -11.03
CA GLU A 147 23.54 7.16 -12.27
C GLU A 147 22.21 7.71 -12.80
N TYR A 148 21.25 7.96 -11.91
CA TYR A 148 19.97 8.58 -12.22
C TYR A 148 20.15 9.99 -12.77
N ASP A 149 20.90 10.85 -12.08
CA ASP A 149 21.16 12.23 -12.53
C ASP A 149 21.88 12.23 -13.89
N SER A 150 22.83 11.31 -14.08
CA SER A 150 23.54 11.14 -15.36
C SER A 150 22.61 10.67 -16.47
N ALA A 151 21.72 9.71 -16.17
CA ALA A 151 20.72 9.22 -17.11
C ALA A 151 19.71 10.31 -17.48
N LEU A 152 19.29 11.13 -16.51
CA LEU A 152 18.37 12.24 -16.72
C LEU A 152 19.00 13.29 -17.65
N LEU A 153 20.21 13.77 -17.35
CA LEU A 153 20.93 14.73 -18.21
C LEU A 153 21.17 14.18 -19.62
N LEU A 154 21.48 12.89 -19.73
CA LEU A 154 21.68 12.24 -21.02
C LEU A 154 20.36 12.18 -21.80
N THR A 155 19.25 11.86 -21.13
CA THR A 155 17.91 11.80 -21.72
C THR A 155 17.47 13.18 -22.20
N GLU A 156 17.61 14.22 -21.38
CA GLU A 156 17.30 15.61 -21.75
C GLU A 156 18.10 16.05 -23.00
N LYS A 157 19.39 15.70 -23.06
CA LYS A 157 20.24 15.99 -24.22
C LYS A 157 19.78 15.25 -25.49
N TYR A 158 19.31 14.02 -25.37
CA TYR A 158 18.82 13.26 -26.52
C TYR A 158 17.42 13.71 -26.95
N GLU A 159 16.55 14.08 -26.02
CA GLU A 159 15.24 14.68 -26.30
C GLU A 159 15.40 15.96 -27.13
N GLU A 160 16.29 16.87 -26.73
CA GLU A 160 16.54 18.10 -27.49
C GLU A 160 16.99 17.80 -28.92
N LYS A 161 17.91 16.83 -29.09
CA LYS A 161 18.38 16.41 -30.42
C LYS A 161 17.27 15.76 -31.24
N GLU A 162 16.45 14.91 -30.64
CA GLU A 162 15.32 14.26 -31.31
C GLU A 162 14.32 15.30 -31.80
N ILE A 163 13.96 16.29 -30.97
CA ILE A 163 13.08 17.40 -31.35
C ILE A 163 13.66 18.18 -32.52
N GLN A 164 14.95 18.53 -32.48
CA GLN A 164 15.62 19.26 -33.56
C GLN A 164 15.66 18.47 -34.88
N LEU A 165 15.92 17.16 -34.81
CA LEU A 165 15.94 16.28 -35.98
C LEU A 165 14.52 16.07 -36.55
N ALA A 166 13.53 15.82 -35.70
CA ALA A 166 12.14 15.68 -36.10
C ALA A 166 11.61 16.95 -36.79
N ALA A 167 11.93 18.13 -36.24
CA ALA A 167 11.58 19.41 -36.85
C ALA A 167 12.19 19.57 -38.25
N ARG A 168 13.47 19.23 -38.41
CA ARG A 168 14.18 19.30 -39.70
C ARG A 168 13.61 18.33 -40.73
N ILE A 169 13.31 17.10 -40.33
CA ILE A 169 12.67 16.10 -41.20
C ILE A 169 11.31 16.62 -41.66
N ASN A 170 10.50 17.14 -40.72
CA ASN A 170 9.19 17.66 -41.05
C ASN A 170 9.26 18.86 -42.00
N GLU A 171 10.20 19.79 -41.80
CA GLU A 171 10.45 20.91 -42.70
C GLU A 171 10.82 20.43 -44.11
N LYS A 172 11.75 19.48 -44.25
CA LYS A 172 12.13 18.88 -45.55
C LYS A 172 10.95 18.22 -46.25
N LEU A 173 10.15 17.46 -45.50
CA LEU A 173 8.97 16.77 -46.05
C LEU A 173 7.92 17.78 -46.52
N GLN A 174 7.63 18.82 -45.74
CA GLN A 174 6.71 19.88 -46.11
C GLN A 174 7.19 20.66 -47.34
N HIS A 175 8.48 21.02 -47.38
CA HIS A 175 9.09 21.71 -48.52
C HIS A 175 9.00 20.87 -49.80
N SER A 176 9.37 19.58 -49.72
CA SER A 176 9.29 18.66 -50.86
C SER A 176 7.86 18.47 -51.41
N ALA A 177 6.86 18.53 -50.51
CA ALA A 177 5.44 18.48 -50.86
C ALA A 177 4.96 19.76 -51.55
N GLN A 178 5.45 20.94 -51.14
CA GLN A 178 5.07 22.23 -51.72
C GLN A 178 5.78 22.51 -53.05
N GLU A 179 7.09 22.26 -53.12
CA GLU A 179 7.93 22.65 -54.26
C GLU A 179 8.02 21.57 -55.35
N ASN A 180 7.31 20.46 -55.16
CA ASN A 180 7.40 19.29 -56.01
C ASN A 180 8.82 18.67 -56.14
N GLU A 181 9.72 18.98 -55.22
CA GLU A 181 11.06 18.39 -55.15
C GLU A 181 11.04 16.93 -54.65
N GLU A 182 12.08 16.16 -54.96
CA GLU A 182 12.25 14.80 -54.45
C GLU A 182 12.62 14.81 -52.96
N VAL A 183 12.16 13.80 -52.22
CA VAL A 183 12.43 13.68 -50.79
C VAL A 183 13.90 13.29 -50.58
N ASN A 184 14.71 14.26 -50.14
CA ASN A 184 16.14 14.06 -49.86
C ASN A 184 16.40 13.91 -48.35
N LEU A 185 16.16 12.71 -47.84
CA LEU A 185 16.48 12.32 -46.46
C LEU A 185 17.88 11.71 -46.39
N THR A 186 18.66 12.12 -45.39
CA THR A 186 19.91 11.43 -45.06
C THR A 186 19.64 10.06 -44.45
N ALA A 187 20.68 9.21 -44.33
CA ALA A 187 20.52 7.89 -43.71
C ALA A 187 20.06 7.95 -42.24
N ASP A 188 20.54 8.93 -41.48
CA ASP A 188 20.11 9.15 -40.09
C ASP A 188 18.64 9.58 -40.02
N GLU A 189 18.23 10.47 -40.94
CA GLU A 189 16.84 10.94 -41.02
C GLU A 189 15.88 9.81 -41.42
N LEU A 190 16.27 8.96 -42.38
CA LEU A 190 15.47 7.80 -42.79
C LEU A 190 15.36 6.77 -41.66
N SER A 191 16.44 6.53 -40.91
CA SER A 191 16.42 5.63 -39.75
C SER A 191 15.43 6.10 -38.68
N LEU A 192 15.32 7.42 -38.47
CA LEU A 192 14.30 8.00 -37.57
C LEU A 192 12.88 7.81 -38.11
N VAL A 193 12.67 7.93 -39.41
CA VAL A 193 11.37 7.63 -40.04
C VAL A 193 11.00 6.17 -39.82
N PHE A 194 11.94 5.24 -39.97
CA PHE A 194 11.72 3.82 -39.70
C PHE A 194 11.39 3.55 -38.23
N ASN A 195 12.09 4.19 -37.29
CA ASN A 195 11.75 4.12 -35.88
C ASN A 195 10.33 4.65 -35.60
N ALA A 196 9.95 5.78 -36.22
CA ALA A 196 8.64 6.41 -36.03
C ALA A 196 7.46 5.57 -36.58
N ILE A 197 7.68 4.77 -37.64
CA ILE A 197 6.66 3.83 -38.15
C ILE A 197 6.65 2.49 -37.39
N GLY A 198 7.48 2.35 -36.35
CA GLY A 198 7.59 1.14 -35.53
C GLY A 198 8.32 -0.01 -36.22
N ALA A 199 9.30 0.27 -37.08
CA ALA A 199 10.16 -0.76 -37.64
C ALA A 199 11.07 -1.36 -36.55
N SER A 200 11.36 -2.65 -36.66
CA SER A 200 12.25 -3.35 -35.73
C SER A 200 13.69 -2.84 -35.80
N GLN A 201 14.45 -3.01 -34.71
CA GLN A 201 15.88 -2.66 -34.68
C GLN A 201 16.66 -3.40 -35.77
N GLN A 202 16.36 -4.68 -36.00
CA GLN A 202 16.98 -5.48 -37.04
C GLN A 202 16.74 -4.88 -38.44
N PHE A 203 15.54 -4.35 -38.69
CA PHE A 203 15.23 -3.66 -39.93
C PHE A 203 16.10 -2.40 -40.10
N ILE A 204 16.15 -1.56 -39.07
CA ILE A 204 16.91 -0.31 -39.08
C ILE A 204 18.40 -0.60 -39.33
N GLU A 205 18.97 -1.59 -38.66
CA GLU A 205 20.36 -2.04 -38.85
C GLU A 205 20.62 -2.56 -40.27
N ASN A 206 19.70 -3.36 -40.82
CA ASN A 206 19.81 -3.87 -42.20
C ASN A 206 19.74 -2.76 -43.26
N THR A 207 19.08 -1.65 -42.94
CA THR A 207 18.99 -0.45 -43.79
C THR A 207 20.00 0.64 -43.43
N ALA A 208 20.96 0.35 -42.55
CA ALA A 208 21.94 1.34 -42.11
C ALA A 208 22.73 1.91 -43.29
N GLY A 209 22.79 3.24 -43.37
CA GLY A 209 23.46 3.95 -44.47
C GLY A 209 22.61 4.17 -45.72
N MET A 210 21.40 3.59 -45.80
CA MET A 210 20.46 3.83 -46.90
C MET A 210 19.91 5.26 -46.83
N THR A 211 19.98 6.01 -47.93
CA THR A 211 19.36 7.36 -48.01
C THR A 211 17.90 7.28 -48.43
N GLY A 212 17.17 8.40 -48.31
CA GLY A 212 15.79 8.49 -48.81
C GLY A 212 15.66 8.21 -50.31
N GLU A 213 16.65 8.62 -51.11
CA GLU A 213 16.69 8.36 -52.55
C GLU A 213 16.86 6.86 -52.82
N ASP A 214 17.84 6.21 -52.17
CA ASP A 214 18.07 4.76 -52.29
C ASP A 214 16.80 3.98 -51.92
N PHE A 215 16.17 4.37 -50.81
CA PHE A 215 14.93 3.78 -50.33
C PHE A 215 13.79 3.90 -51.34
N LEU A 216 13.67 5.03 -52.03
CA LEU A 216 12.63 5.25 -53.05
C LEU A 216 12.93 4.50 -54.36
N LEU A 217 14.19 4.35 -54.74
CA LEU A 217 14.60 3.66 -55.96
C LEU A 217 14.52 2.12 -55.86
N ASP A 218 14.71 1.54 -54.68
CA ASP A 218 14.76 0.08 -54.51
C ASP A 218 13.41 -0.62 -54.75
N GLN A 219 13.27 -1.34 -55.87
CA GLN A 219 12.00 -2.01 -56.20
C GLN A 219 11.74 -3.29 -55.41
N ASN A 220 12.75 -3.89 -54.77
CA ASN A 220 12.67 -5.20 -54.14
C ASN A 220 13.11 -5.15 -52.68
N PHE A 221 12.23 -4.60 -51.85
CA PHE A 221 12.43 -4.46 -50.41
C PHE A 221 12.32 -5.82 -49.69
N HIS A 222 13.29 -6.72 -49.90
CA HIS A 222 13.29 -8.03 -49.26
C HIS A 222 14.63 -8.27 -48.55
N PHE A 223 14.61 -8.07 -47.23
CA PHE A 223 15.75 -8.32 -46.36
C PHE A 223 15.59 -9.68 -45.67
N PRO A 224 16.58 -10.58 -45.76
CA PRO A 224 16.55 -11.86 -45.08
C PRO A 224 16.33 -11.67 -43.56
N GLY A 225 15.36 -12.39 -43.00
CA GLY A 225 15.08 -12.40 -41.57
C GLY A 225 14.24 -11.23 -41.05
N ILE A 226 13.77 -10.33 -41.92
CA ILE A 226 12.83 -9.27 -41.56
C ILE A 226 11.40 -9.81 -41.46
N SER A 227 10.66 -9.31 -40.49
CA SER A 227 9.27 -9.68 -40.28
C SER A 227 8.37 -9.17 -41.42
N LEU A 228 7.29 -9.89 -41.73
CA LEU A 228 6.30 -9.42 -42.70
C LEU A 228 5.72 -8.05 -42.29
N GLU A 229 5.60 -7.80 -40.99
CA GLU A 229 5.11 -6.55 -40.44
C GLU A 229 6.01 -5.37 -40.81
N ASP A 230 7.32 -5.50 -40.59
CA ASP A 230 8.31 -4.49 -40.98
C ASP A 230 8.30 -4.26 -42.49
N GLU A 231 8.24 -5.33 -43.28
CA GLU A 231 8.18 -5.25 -44.75
C GLU A 231 6.96 -4.44 -45.21
N LEU A 232 5.77 -4.74 -44.68
CA LEU A 232 4.54 -4.02 -45.03
C LEU A 232 4.55 -2.58 -44.52
N ASN A 233 5.07 -2.31 -43.32
CA ASN A 233 5.24 -0.96 -42.77
C ASN A 233 6.18 -0.13 -43.66
N ALA A 234 7.32 -0.69 -44.06
CA ALA A 234 8.29 -0.04 -44.92
C ALA A 234 7.72 0.22 -46.32
N CYS A 235 7.05 -0.76 -46.92
CA CYS A 235 6.36 -0.57 -48.20
C CYS A 235 5.32 0.55 -48.12
N TYR A 236 4.57 0.63 -47.01
CA TYR A 236 3.59 1.69 -46.82
C TYR A 236 4.26 3.06 -46.64
N CYS A 237 5.32 3.14 -45.85
CA CYS A 237 6.12 4.35 -45.70
C CYS A 237 6.64 4.84 -47.06
N LYS A 238 7.23 3.93 -47.85
CA LYS A 238 7.68 4.20 -49.22
C LYS A 238 6.57 4.72 -50.10
N HIS A 239 5.40 4.08 -50.06
CA HIS A 239 4.21 4.53 -50.78
C HIS A 239 3.84 5.95 -50.38
N MET A 240 3.74 6.25 -49.10
CA MET A 240 3.36 7.59 -48.61
C MET A 240 4.40 8.66 -48.95
N LEU A 241 5.70 8.35 -48.87
CA LEU A 241 6.77 9.24 -49.31
C LEU A 241 6.70 9.54 -50.81
N LYS A 242 6.46 8.51 -51.64
CA LYS A 242 6.33 8.66 -53.09
C LYS A 242 5.19 9.59 -53.49
N TYR A 243 4.08 9.54 -52.76
CA TYR A 243 2.93 10.43 -53.00
C TYR A 243 2.99 11.75 -52.21
N LYS A 244 4.10 12.01 -51.50
CA LYS A 244 4.32 13.23 -50.70
C LYS A 244 3.21 13.49 -49.69
N LEU A 245 2.70 12.40 -49.11
CA LEU A 245 1.62 12.40 -48.12
C LEU A 245 2.17 12.30 -46.70
N ILE A 246 3.42 12.67 -46.46
CA ILE A 246 3.99 12.74 -45.11
C ILE A 246 4.18 14.22 -44.73
N PRO A 247 3.65 14.69 -43.57
CA PRO A 247 2.92 13.94 -42.54
C PRO A 247 1.55 13.42 -43.00
N CYS A 248 1.25 12.15 -42.69
CA CYS A 248 0.10 11.45 -43.25
C CYS A 248 -1.21 11.62 -42.47
N GLU A 249 -1.24 12.50 -41.46
CA GLU A 249 -2.38 12.64 -40.54
C GLU A 249 -3.67 13.01 -41.26
N HIS A 250 -3.60 13.96 -42.21
CA HIS A 250 -4.77 14.36 -43.01
C HIS A 250 -5.27 13.19 -43.85
N HIS A 251 -4.38 12.50 -44.57
CA HIS A 251 -4.76 11.34 -45.37
C HIS A 251 -5.26 10.17 -44.51
N GLN A 252 -4.67 9.91 -43.35
CA GLN A 252 -5.13 8.86 -42.43
C GLN A 252 -6.53 9.15 -41.89
N ASN A 253 -6.89 10.42 -41.71
CA ASN A 253 -8.24 10.81 -41.28
C ASN A 253 -9.26 10.72 -42.43
N ASP A 254 -8.85 11.02 -43.66
CA ASP A 254 -9.76 11.06 -44.82
C ASP A 254 -9.91 9.69 -45.51
N CYS A 255 -8.84 8.90 -45.55
CA CYS A 255 -8.83 7.60 -46.20
C CYS A 255 -9.42 6.52 -45.29
N LYS A 256 -10.60 6.02 -45.69
CA LYS A 256 -11.31 4.95 -44.97
C LYS A 256 -10.47 3.70 -44.71
N VAL A 257 -9.50 3.40 -45.57
CA VAL A 257 -8.61 2.25 -45.40
C VAL A 257 -7.49 2.59 -44.43
N CYS A 258 -6.74 3.67 -44.66
CA CYS A 258 -5.62 4.06 -43.78
C CYS A 258 -6.07 4.45 -42.37
N ALA A 259 -7.32 4.87 -42.19
CA ALA A 259 -7.94 5.15 -40.89
C ALA A 259 -8.07 3.90 -40.00
N CYS A 260 -8.08 2.70 -40.58
CA CYS A 260 -8.12 1.44 -39.83
C CYS A 260 -6.74 1.16 -39.22
N LYS A 261 -6.51 1.65 -38.00
CA LYS A 261 -5.25 1.48 -37.25
C LYS A 261 -5.10 0.06 -36.68
N THR A 262 -6.22 -0.62 -36.45
CA THR A 262 -6.26 -1.99 -35.91
C THR A 262 -6.83 -3.02 -36.90
N SER A 263 -6.50 -4.30 -36.69
CA SER A 263 -7.07 -5.41 -37.47
C SER A 263 -8.59 -5.50 -37.33
N LYS A 264 -9.13 -5.15 -36.17
CA LYS A 264 -10.58 -5.12 -35.91
C LYS A 264 -11.29 -4.06 -36.74
N GLU A 265 -10.79 -2.83 -36.75
CA GLU A 265 -11.35 -1.74 -37.58
C GLU A 265 -11.29 -2.08 -39.06
N LEU A 266 -10.21 -2.74 -39.50
CA LEU A 266 -10.09 -3.23 -40.87
C LEU A 266 -11.12 -4.33 -41.16
N SER A 267 -11.30 -5.30 -40.26
CA SER A 267 -12.32 -6.35 -40.38
C SER A 267 -13.72 -5.75 -40.57
N ASP A 268 -14.07 -4.75 -39.76
CA ASP A 268 -15.35 -4.03 -39.86
C ASP A 268 -15.51 -3.31 -41.21
N LEU A 269 -14.43 -2.75 -41.76
CA LEU A 269 -14.44 -2.15 -43.11
C LEU A 269 -14.65 -3.22 -44.19
N LEU A 270 -13.91 -4.33 -44.12
CA LEU A 270 -13.98 -5.43 -45.10
C LEU A 270 -15.37 -6.06 -45.12
N HIS A 271 -15.96 -6.27 -43.95
CA HIS A 271 -17.34 -6.76 -43.81
C HIS A 271 -18.34 -5.81 -44.49
N ARG A 272 -18.23 -4.50 -44.25
CA ARG A 272 -19.07 -3.49 -44.91
C ARG A 272 -18.90 -3.44 -46.43
N GLN A 273 -17.73 -3.81 -46.95
CA GLN A 273 -17.46 -3.92 -48.39
C GLN A 273 -17.80 -5.31 -48.96
N SER A 274 -18.32 -6.24 -48.15
CA SER A 274 -18.59 -7.63 -48.53
C SER A 274 -17.36 -8.36 -49.08
N LEU A 275 -16.17 -8.07 -48.53
CA LEU A 275 -14.91 -8.70 -48.94
C LEU A 275 -14.59 -9.89 -48.01
N PRO A 276 -14.42 -11.12 -48.54
CA PRO A 276 -14.23 -12.31 -47.72
C PRO A 276 -12.76 -12.45 -47.31
N ILE A 277 -12.40 -11.90 -46.15
CA ILE A 277 -11.09 -12.10 -45.50
C ILE A 277 -11.34 -12.58 -44.08
N ASP A 278 -10.59 -13.60 -43.66
CA ASP A 278 -10.65 -14.15 -42.31
C ASP A 278 -10.13 -13.14 -41.28
N SER A 279 -11.00 -12.76 -40.34
CA SER A 279 -10.68 -11.80 -39.27
C SER A 279 -9.60 -12.33 -38.33
N ASP A 280 -9.59 -13.63 -38.05
CA ASP A 280 -8.66 -14.24 -37.11
C ASP A 280 -7.24 -14.20 -37.69
N LEU A 281 -7.12 -14.37 -39.01
CA LEU A 281 -5.85 -14.23 -39.72
C LEU A 281 -5.37 -12.77 -39.77
N LEU A 282 -6.28 -11.79 -39.88
CA LEU A 282 -5.91 -10.38 -39.79
C LEU A 282 -5.30 -10.06 -38.43
N GLU A 283 -5.95 -10.51 -37.35
CA GLU A 283 -5.47 -10.28 -35.98
C GLU A 283 -4.16 -11.02 -35.71
N LYS A 284 -4.07 -12.30 -36.10
CA LYS A 284 -2.87 -13.13 -35.92
C LYS A 284 -1.63 -12.55 -36.59
N HIS A 285 -1.81 -11.90 -37.74
CA HIS A 285 -0.72 -11.29 -38.51
C HIS A 285 -0.63 -9.76 -38.34
N HIS A 286 -1.38 -9.20 -37.39
CA HIS A 286 -1.43 -7.77 -37.12
C HIS A 286 -1.67 -6.92 -38.38
N ILE A 287 -2.51 -7.39 -39.30
CA ILE A 287 -2.80 -6.69 -40.56
C ILE A 287 -3.86 -5.62 -40.28
N ASN A 288 -3.49 -4.37 -40.52
CA ASN A 288 -4.36 -3.20 -40.43
C ASN A 288 -4.50 -2.53 -41.81
N GLY A 289 -5.19 -1.39 -41.88
CA GLY A 289 -5.47 -0.67 -43.11
C GLY A 289 -4.24 -0.36 -43.98
N PRO A 290 -3.22 0.33 -43.44
CA PRO A 290 -1.96 0.56 -44.15
C PRO A 290 -1.30 -0.71 -44.68
N ARG A 291 -1.23 -1.76 -43.86
CA ARG A 291 -0.57 -3.02 -44.22
C ARG A 291 -1.29 -3.75 -45.33
N ILE A 292 -2.63 -3.85 -45.27
CA ILE A 292 -3.40 -4.57 -46.28
C ILE A 292 -3.32 -3.92 -47.66
N LEU A 293 -3.08 -2.60 -47.75
CA LEU A 293 -2.88 -1.89 -49.02
C LEU A 293 -1.60 -2.32 -49.72
N MET A 294 -0.56 -2.64 -48.94
CA MET A 294 0.76 -3.03 -49.47
C MET A 294 0.82 -4.52 -49.84
N MET A 295 -0.19 -5.30 -49.45
CA MET A 295 -0.26 -6.71 -49.80
C MET A 295 -0.63 -6.89 -51.27
N GLY A 296 0.28 -7.51 -52.03
CA GLY A 296 -0.01 -7.98 -53.39
C GLY A 296 -0.92 -9.19 -53.42
N THR A 297 -1.50 -9.48 -54.59
CA THR A 297 -2.33 -10.67 -54.83
C THR A 297 -1.66 -11.98 -54.36
N PRO A 298 -0.36 -12.25 -54.65
CA PRO A 298 0.27 -13.49 -54.17
C PRO A 298 0.34 -13.60 -52.65
N SER A 299 0.55 -12.50 -51.94
CA SER A 299 0.57 -12.47 -50.47
C SER A 299 -0.80 -12.75 -49.90
N MET A 300 -1.86 -12.21 -50.51
CA MET A 300 -3.25 -12.48 -50.13
C MET A 300 -3.62 -13.96 -50.31
N GLU A 301 -3.24 -14.56 -51.46
CA GLU A 301 -3.48 -15.97 -51.74
C GLU A 301 -2.80 -16.87 -50.71
N ARG A 302 -1.53 -16.58 -50.39
CA ARG A 302 -0.72 -17.38 -49.47
C ARG A 302 -1.16 -17.24 -48.01
N LEU A 303 -1.44 -16.02 -47.55
CA LEU A 303 -1.72 -15.77 -46.13
C LEU A 303 -3.17 -16.05 -45.75
N PHE A 304 -4.13 -15.71 -46.63
CA PHE A 304 -5.56 -15.83 -46.34
C PHE A 304 -6.23 -17.00 -47.08
N SER A 305 -5.48 -17.78 -47.87
CA SER A 305 -6.03 -18.87 -48.69
C SER A 305 -7.16 -18.42 -49.64
N VAL A 306 -7.13 -17.15 -50.05
CA VAL A 306 -8.14 -16.55 -50.93
C VAL A 306 -7.79 -16.86 -52.39
N PRO A 307 -8.73 -17.29 -53.24
CA PRO A 307 -8.45 -17.52 -54.66
C PRO A 307 -7.95 -16.27 -55.39
N ARG A 308 -7.04 -16.43 -56.35
CA ARG A 308 -6.38 -15.31 -57.08
C ARG A 308 -7.31 -14.20 -57.54
N ASP A 309 -8.44 -14.57 -58.15
CA ASP A 309 -9.38 -13.59 -58.71
C ASP A 309 -10.06 -12.78 -57.61
N ARG A 310 -10.36 -13.40 -56.46
CA ARG A 310 -10.88 -12.72 -55.27
C ARG A 310 -9.83 -11.85 -54.60
N ALA A 311 -8.59 -12.34 -54.49
CA ALA A 311 -7.48 -11.54 -54.00
C ALA A 311 -7.26 -10.28 -54.88
N ARG A 312 -7.36 -10.41 -56.21
CA ARG A 312 -7.30 -9.27 -57.14
C ARG A 312 -8.46 -8.29 -56.93
N GLU A 313 -9.68 -8.78 -56.73
CA GLU A 313 -10.86 -7.97 -56.44
C GLU A 313 -10.70 -7.17 -55.14
N ILE A 314 -10.22 -7.81 -54.07
CA ILE A 314 -9.92 -7.19 -52.77
C ILE A 314 -8.89 -6.07 -52.97
N CYS A 315 -7.73 -6.39 -53.53
CA CYS A 315 -6.65 -5.41 -53.76
C CYS A 315 -7.17 -4.23 -54.59
N THR A 316 -7.95 -4.49 -55.63
CA THR A 316 -8.51 -3.44 -56.51
C THR A 316 -9.51 -2.56 -55.76
N THR A 317 -10.38 -3.16 -54.94
CA THR A 317 -11.40 -2.45 -54.18
C THR A 317 -10.77 -1.54 -53.12
N LEU A 318 -9.82 -2.06 -52.35
CA LEU A 318 -9.10 -1.29 -51.33
C LEU A 318 -8.27 -0.16 -51.96
N ASN A 319 -7.55 -0.45 -53.04
CA ASN A 319 -6.82 0.59 -53.78
C ASN A 319 -7.73 1.66 -54.36
N ARG A 320 -8.94 1.30 -54.82
CA ARG A 320 -9.93 2.28 -55.29
C ARG A 320 -10.44 3.17 -54.15
N LEU A 321 -10.60 2.62 -52.94
CA LEU A 321 -10.98 3.42 -51.76
C LEU A 321 -9.84 4.39 -51.36
N HIS A 322 -8.60 3.91 -51.38
CA HIS A 322 -7.41 4.70 -51.07
C HIS A 322 -7.13 5.79 -52.10
N LYS A 323 -7.19 5.47 -53.40
CA LYS A 323 -6.92 6.43 -54.49
C LYS A 323 -7.89 7.62 -54.52
N LYS A 324 -9.08 7.52 -53.95
CA LYS A 324 -10.05 8.63 -53.88
C LYS A 324 -9.58 9.78 -53.00
N THR A 325 -8.59 9.56 -52.13
CA THR A 325 -8.06 10.57 -51.22
C THR A 325 -6.63 10.97 -51.57
N LEU A 326 -6.04 10.40 -52.63
CA LEU A 326 -4.72 10.82 -53.10
C LEU A 326 -4.84 12.10 -53.96
N PRO A 327 -3.90 13.04 -53.86
CA PRO A 327 -3.83 14.19 -54.76
C PRO A 327 -3.64 13.72 -56.21
N HIS A 328 -4.29 14.41 -57.14
CA HIS A 328 -4.32 14.09 -58.57
C HIS A 328 -3.03 14.46 -59.30
#